data_AF-A0A7G8JKZ1-F1
#
_entry.id   AF-A0A7G8JKZ1-F1
#
_cell.length_a   1.000
_cell.length_b   1.000
_cell.length_c   1.000
_cell.angle_alpha   90.00
_cell.angle_beta   90.00
_cell.angle_gamma   90.00
#
_symmetry.space_group_name_H-M   'P 1'
#
loop_
_entity.id
_entity.type
_entity.pdbx_description
1 polymer ?
#
loop_
_entity_poly.entity_id
_entity_poly.type
_entity_poly.pdbx_seq_one_letter_code
_entity_poly.pdbx_strand_id
1 'polypeptide(L)' 'MLSDSQKRSVSDYEQLLEGLKKVLSIAKANGNTLFIDNIERDIKALEAGEESPIIKEYLTPEERVSNDSEKEN' A
#
# COMPACT_ATOMS: atom_id res chain seq x y z
N MET A 1 18.03 -16.10 -15.30
CA MET A 1 18.14 -16.03 -13.82
C MET A 1 17.73 -14.62 -13.41
N LEU A 2 16.78 -14.47 -12.50
CA LEU A 2 16.40 -13.17 -11.96
C LEU A 2 17.54 -12.61 -11.10
N SER A 3 17.85 -11.32 -11.24
CA SER A 3 18.87 -10.66 -10.42
C SER A 3 18.42 -10.54 -8.95
N ASP A 4 19.37 -10.43 -8.02
CA ASP A 4 19.07 -10.34 -6.58
C ASP A 4 18.23 -9.09 -6.22
N SER A 5 18.36 -8.00 -6.99
CA SER A 5 17.49 -6.82 -6.82
C SER A 5 16.06 -7.07 -7.30
N GLN A 6 15.86 -7.82 -8.38
CA GLN A 6 14.53 -8.21 -8.86
C GLN A 6 13.85 -9.24 -7.96
N LYS A 7 14.61 -10.10 -7.26
CA LYS A 7 14.05 -11.02 -6.25
C LYS A 7 13.57 -10.29 -5.00
N ARG A 8 14.31 -9.28 -4.53
CA ARG A 8 13.91 -8.46 -3.37
C ARG A 8 12.61 -7.71 -3.64
N SER A 9 12.49 -7.04 -4.78
CA SER A 9 11.26 -6.31 -5.13
C SER A 9 10.01 -7.19 -5.23
N VAL A 10 10.16 -8.44 -5.68
CA VAL A 10 9.03 -9.41 -5.71
C VAL A 10 8.65 -9.83 -4.29
N SER A 11 9.61 -10.09 -3.42
CA SER A 11 9.36 -10.40 -2.00
C SER A 11 8.69 -9.24 -1.27
N ASP A 12 9.14 -8.00 -1.52
CA ASP A 12 8.58 -6.81 -0.88
C ASP A 12 7.12 -6.58 -1.31
N TYR A 13 6.82 -6.85 -2.58
CA TYR A 13 5.46 -6.82 -3.13
C TYR A 13 4.55 -7.88 -2.50
N GLU A 14 5.02 -9.13 -2.38
CA GLU A 14 4.24 -10.21 -1.76
C GLU A 14 3.91 -9.90 -0.29
N GLN A 15 4.88 -9.37 0.45
CA GLN A 15 4.70 -8.96 1.84
C GLN A 15 3.71 -7.79 1.98
N LEU A 16 3.77 -6.79 1.09
CA LEU A 16 2.82 -5.69 1.07
C LEU A 16 1.39 -6.18 0.80
N LEU A 17 1.22 -7.04 -0.20
CA LEU A 17 -0.09 -7.60 -0.56
C LEU A 17 -0.68 -8.43 0.59
N GLU A 18 0.15 -9.22 1.27
CA GLU A 18 -0.26 -9.98 2.45
C GLU A 18 -0.68 -9.05 3.61
N GLY A 19 0.09 -7.99 3.84
CA GLY A 19 -0.24 -6.94 4.82
C GLY A 19 -1.59 -6.28 4.54
N LEU A 20 -1.84 -5.86 3.30
CA LEU A 20 -3.11 -5.26 2.89
C LEU A 20 -4.29 -6.21 3.08
N LYS A 21 -4.14 -7.49 2.72
CA LYS A 21 -5.19 -8.51 2.93
C LYS A 21 -5.52 -8.69 4.41
N LYS A 22 -4.52 -8.65 5.30
CA LYS A 22 -4.72 -8.73 6.75
C LYS A 22 -5.46 -7.51 7.29
N VAL A 23 -5.06 -6.31 6.89
CA VAL A 23 -5.71 -5.06 7.33
C VAL A 23 -7.14 -4.98 6.80
N LEU A 24 -7.40 -5.41 5.56
CA LEU A 24 -8.75 -5.50 5.00
C LEU A 24 -9.68 -6.37 5.85
N SER A 25 -9.18 -7.53 6.32
CA SER A 25 -9.96 -8.41 7.20
C SER A 25 -10.36 -7.72 8.50
N ILE A 26 -9.47 -6.93 9.10
CA ILE A 26 -9.74 -6.17 10.32
C ILE A 26 -10.72 -5.02 10.04
N ALA A 27 -10.52 -4.30 8.93
CA ALA A 27 -11.39 -3.23 8.49
C ALA A 27 -12.83 -3.70 8.27
N LYS A 28 -13.01 -4.86 7.63
CA LYS A 28 -14.31 -5.53 7.42
C LYS A 28 -14.97 -5.91 8.74
N ALA A 29 -14.22 -6.43 9.70
CA ALA A 29 -14.74 -6.75 11.02
C ALA A 29 -15.23 -5.50 11.78
N ASN A 30 -14.58 -4.36 11.56
CA ASN A 30 -14.91 -3.08 12.22
C ASN A 30 -15.94 -2.23 11.46
N GLY A 31 -16.38 -2.64 10.26
CA GLY A 31 -17.35 -1.89 9.46
C GLY A 31 -16.85 -0.54 8.95
N ASN A 32 -15.53 -0.33 8.81
CA ASN A 32 -14.95 0.92 8.31
C ASN A 32 -14.99 0.95 6.77
N THR A 33 -16.15 1.29 6.20
CA THR A 33 -16.41 1.21 4.75
C THR A 33 -15.45 2.02 3.89
N LEU A 34 -15.13 3.26 4.28
CA LEU A 34 -14.19 4.10 3.54
C LEU A 34 -12.78 3.48 3.48
N PHE A 35 -12.35 2.85 4.57
CA PHE A 35 -11.05 2.20 4.63
C PHE A 35 -11.02 0.86 3.87
N ILE A 36 -12.13 0.13 3.85
CA ILE A 36 -12.31 -1.10 3.07
C ILE A 36 -12.17 -0.79 1.57
N ASP A 37 -12.92 0.20 1.06
CA ASP A 37 -12.92 0.56 -0.36
C ASP A 37 -11.54 1.04 -0.85
N ASN A 38 -10.77 1.65 0.06
CA ASN A 38 -9.40 2.07 -0.19
C ASN A 38 -8.47 0.86 -0.36
N ILE A 39 -8.46 -0.04 0.62
CA ILE A 39 -7.57 -1.22 0.58
C ILE A 39 -7.92 -2.16 -0.57
N GLU A 40 -9.20 -2.33 -0.90
CA GLU A 40 -9.61 -3.17 -2.03
C GLU A 40 -9.10 -2.63 -3.38
N ARG A 41 -9.04 -1.30 -3.53
CA ARG A 41 -8.45 -0.68 -4.72
C ARG A 41 -6.93 -0.88 -4.78
N ASP A 42 -6.25 -0.80 -3.65
CA ASP A 42 -4.81 -1.05 -3.56
C ASP A 42 -4.45 -2.48 -3.91
N ILE A 43 -5.15 -3.44 -3.31
CA ILE A 43 -4.97 -4.86 -3.60
C ILE A 43 -5.16 -5.11 -5.09
N LYS A 44 -6.20 -4.52 -5.71
CA LYS A 44 -6.49 -4.70 -7.13
C LYS A 44 -5.41 -4.09 -8.05
N ALA A 45 -4.90 -2.91 -7.71
CA ALA A 45 -3.83 -2.26 -8.46
C ALA A 45 -2.53 -3.09 -8.36
N LEU A 46 -2.17 -3.47 -7.14
CA LEU A 46 -1.01 -4.32 -6.89
C LEU A 46 -1.12 -5.64 -7.66
N GLU A 47 -2.26 -6.35 -7.56
CA GLU A 47 -2.49 -7.62 -8.26
C GLU A 47 -2.43 -7.48 -9.79
N ALA A 48 -2.71 -6.30 -10.33
CA ALA A 48 -2.54 -5.98 -11.75
C ALA A 48 -1.09 -5.66 -12.16
N GLY A 49 -0.17 -5.60 -11.19
CA GLY A 49 1.22 -5.15 -11.40
C GLY A 49 1.37 -3.64 -11.49
N GLU A 50 0.34 -2.89 -11.10
CA GLU A 50 0.31 -1.44 -11.06
C GLU A 50 0.73 -0.93 -9.67
N GLU A 51 1.19 0.32 -9.60
CA GLU A 51 1.48 0.96 -8.31
C GLU A 51 0.20 1.14 -7.49
N SER A 52 0.32 1.03 -6.16
CA SER A 52 -0.78 1.28 -5.25
C SER A 52 -1.27 2.75 -5.39
N PRO A 53 -2.57 2.99 -5.68
CA PRO A 53 -3.11 4.33 -5.85
C PRO A 53 -3.16 5.15 -4.55
N ILE A 54 -2.91 4.56 -3.38
CA ILE A 54 -2.90 5.30 -2.12
C ILE A 54 -1.50 5.85 -1.87
N ILE A 55 -1.33 7.14 -2.17
CA ILE A 55 -0.59 8.12 -1.33
C ILE A 55 -0.72 9.56 -1.87
N LYS A 56 -1.10 9.81 -3.14
CA LYS A 56 -1.15 11.21 -3.65
C LYS A 56 -2.48 11.93 -3.44
N GLU A 57 -3.62 11.26 -3.61
CA GLU A 57 -4.92 11.95 -3.62
C GLU A 57 -5.62 11.97 -2.25
N TYR A 58 -5.26 11.06 -1.34
CA TYR A 58 -5.96 10.87 -0.07
C TYR A 58 -5.28 11.46 1.16
N LEU A 59 -4.00 11.86 1.06
CA LEU A 59 -3.35 12.57 2.14
C LEU A 59 -3.86 14.01 2.16
N THR A 60 -4.32 14.46 3.34
CA THR A 60 -4.51 15.89 3.56
C THR A 60 -3.17 16.61 3.39
N PRO A 61 -3.14 17.91 3.08
CA PRO A 61 -1.89 18.66 2.97
C PRO A 61 -0.96 18.46 4.17
N GLU A 62 -1.51 18.33 5.38
CA GLU A 62 -0.78 18.10 6.62
C GLU A 62 -0.11 16.71 6.66
N GLU A 63 -0.82 15.67 6.20
CA GLU A 63 -0.30 14.30 6.15
C GLU A 63 0.78 14.11 5.05
N ARG A 64 0.80 14.97 4.02
CA ARG A 64 1.86 14.99 2.99
C ARG A 64 3.19 15.49 3.55
N VAL A 65 3.16 16.50 4.41
CA VAL A 65 4.36 17.14 4.96
C VAL A 65 5.16 16.20 5.88
N SER A 66 4.49 15.30 6.59
CA SER A 66 5.15 14.36 7.51
C SER A 66 5.89 13.20 6.82
N ASN A 67 5.60 12.92 5.54
CA ASN A 67 6.31 11.89 4.78
C ASN A 67 7.52 12.43 3.99
N ASP A 68 7.61 13.74 3.79
CA ASP A 68 8.77 14.37 3.14
C ASP A 68 9.94 14.60 4.13
N SER A 69 9.71 14.48 5.44
CA SER A 69 10.72 14.72 6.47
C SER A 69 11.71 13.56 6.72
N GLU A 70 11.65 12.45 5.98
CA GLU A 70 12.69 11.39 6.03
C GLU A 70 13.70 11.45 4.87
N LYS A 71 13.81 12.59 4.17
CA LYS A 71 14.89 12.83 3.19
C LYS A 71 15.59 14.16 3.38
N GLU A 72 16.15 14.41 4.56
CA GLU A 72 17.32 15.28 4.68
C GLU A 72 18.34 14.63 5.61
N ASN A 73 19.40 14.10 5.00
CA ASN A 73 20.71 13.93 5.60
C ASN A 73 21.65 14.89 4.88
#